data_AF-A0A845VWM2-F1
#
_entry.id   AF-A0A845VWM2-F1
#
_cell.length_a   1.000
_cell.length_b   1.000
_cell.length_c   1.000
_cell.angle_alpha   90.00
_cell.angle_beta   90.00
_cell.angle_gamma   90.00
#
_symmetry.space_group_name_H-M   'P 1'
#
loop_
_entity.id
_entity.type
_entity.pdbx_description
1 polymer ?
#
loop_
_entity_poly.entity_id
_entity_poly.type
_entity_poly.pdbx_seq_one_letter_code
_entity_poly.pdbx_strand_id
1 'polypeptide(L)'
;MIINRTITVSVVIDDLPRVIREAREQLGLTIAAASRKAGLDQSHWRHIENGRYKSIPERTLDKMIKALGLDLEISWPSHCSCG
;
A
#
# COMPACT_ATOMS: atom_id res chain seq x y z
N MET A 1 -35.77 -7.52 -7.28
CA MET A 1 -34.68 -6.88 -8.05
C MET A 1 -33.78 -6.16 -7.05
N ILE A 2 -32.68 -6.79 -6.64
CA ILE A 2 -31.77 -6.23 -5.62
C ILE A 2 -30.84 -5.24 -6.34
N ILE A 3 -30.99 -3.96 -6.06
CA ILE A 3 -30.09 -2.92 -6.56
C ILE A 3 -28.87 -2.91 -5.64
N ASN A 4 -27.78 -3.54 -6.08
CA ASN A 4 -26.51 -3.48 -5.38
C ASN A 4 -25.99 -2.04 -5.49
N ARG A 5 -26.05 -1.28 -4.38
CA ARG A 5 -25.48 0.07 -4.31
C ARG A 5 -24.03 -0.03 -3.87
N THR A 6 -23.11 0.20 -4.78
CA THR A 6 -21.69 0.34 -4.46
C THR A 6 -21.46 1.77 -3.97
N ILE A 7 -21.04 1.93 -2.71
CA ILE A 7 -20.66 3.22 -2.13
C ILE A 7 -19.15 3.35 -2.29
N THR A 8 -18.70 4.29 -3.12
CA THR A 8 -17.28 4.60 -3.26
C THR A 8 -16.87 5.60 -2.18
N VAL A 9 -16.04 5.16 -1.22
CA VAL A 9 -15.46 6.04 -0.19
C VAL A 9 -14.03 6.36 -0.59
N SER A 10 -13.78 7.62 -0.96
CA SER A 10 -12.43 8.12 -1.25
C SER A 10 -11.76 8.57 0.06
N VAL A 11 -10.92 7.70 0.63
CA VAL A 11 -10.09 8.02 1.79
C VAL A 11 -8.78 8.66 1.30
N VAL A 12 -8.50 9.89 1.73
CA VAL A 12 -7.16 10.48 1.59
C VAL A 12 -6.27 9.78 2.60
N ILE A 13 -5.42 8.87 2.14
CA ILE A 13 -4.61 8.03 3.04
C ILE A 13 -3.31 8.77 3.41
N ASP A 14 -3.41 9.82 4.22
CA ASP A 14 -2.23 10.38 4.92
C ASP A 14 -1.57 9.31 5.85
N ASP A 15 -2.33 8.27 6.20
CA ASP A 15 -1.94 7.17 7.08
C ASP A 15 -1.42 5.91 6.34
N LEU A 16 -1.14 5.95 5.02
CA LEU A 16 -0.70 4.76 4.28
C LEU A 16 0.55 4.09 4.91
N PRO A 17 1.57 4.85 5.36
CA PRO A 17 2.68 4.31 6.13
C PRO A 17 2.25 3.53 7.38
N ARG A 18 1.24 4.03 8.10
CA ARG A 18 0.70 3.41 9.31
C ARG A 18 0.01 2.09 8.98
N VAL A 19 -0.84 2.07 7.94
CA VAL A 19 -1.57 0.86 7.52
C VAL A 19 -0.61 -0.25 7.10
N ILE A 20 0.43 0.08 6.33
CA ILE A 20 1.47 -0.89 5.92
C ILE A 20 2.17 -1.47 7.14
N ARG A 21 2.50 -0.62 8.12
CA ARG A 21 3.15 -1.04 9.36
C ARG A 21 2.26 -1.97 10.18
N GLU A 22 1.00 -1.59 10.39
CA GLU A 22 0.03 -2.39 11.15
C GLU A 22 -0.19 -3.76 10.50
N ALA A 23 -0.36 -3.82 9.18
CA ALA A 23 -0.48 -5.07 8.45
C ALA A 23 0.75 -5.97 8.62
N ARG A 24 1.96 -5.39 8.55
CA ARG A 24 3.21 -6.13 8.78
C ARG A 24 3.26 -6.70 10.21
N GLU A 25 2.89 -5.89 11.20
CA GLU A 25 2.88 -6.29 12.62
C GLU A 25 1.85 -7.38 12.90
N GLN A 26 0.65 -7.31 12.32
CA GLN A 26 -0.38 -8.35 12.42
C GLN A 26 0.09 -9.70 11.85
N LEU A 27 0.93 -9.68 10.81
CA LEU A 27 1.54 -10.88 10.24
C LEU A 27 2.77 -11.38 11.02
N GLY A 28 3.16 -10.69 12.11
CA GLY A 28 4.36 -11.02 12.90
C GLY A 28 5.67 -10.88 12.12
N LEU A 29 5.66 -10.12 11.01
CA LEU A 29 6.84 -9.99 10.14
C LEU A 29 7.77 -8.87 10.63
N THR A 30 9.06 -9.16 10.65
CA THR A 30 10.07 -8.10 10.77
C THR A 30 10.17 -7.32 9.46
N ILE A 31 10.66 -6.07 9.52
CA ILE A 31 10.94 -5.28 8.29
C ILE A 31 11.85 -6.07 7.34
N ALA A 32 12.86 -6.77 7.88
CA ALA A 32 13.76 -7.60 7.10
C ALA A 32 13.07 -8.80 6.41
N ALA A 33 12.08 -9.42 7.06
CA ALA A 33 11.32 -10.50 6.46
C ALA A 33 10.36 -9.98 5.38
N ALA A 34 9.64 -8.89 5.68
CA ALA A 34 8.70 -8.27 4.76
C ALA A 34 9.39 -7.72 3.51
N SER A 35 10.52 -7.02 3.67
CA SER A 35 11.25 -6.45 2.54
C SER A 35 11.86 -7.55 1.65
N ARG A 36 12.39 -8.63 2.24
CA ARG A 36 12.89 -9.79 1.48
C ARG A 36 11.77 -10.46 0.69
N LYS A 37 10.60 -10.63 1.31
CA LYS A 37 9.41 -11.19 0.65
C LYS A 37 8.93 -10.30 -0.52
N ALA A 38 9.07 -8.99 -0.41
CA ALA A 38 8.75 -8.03 -1.47
C ALA A 38 9.87 -7.81 -2.51
N GLY A 39 11.07 -8.34 -2.29
CA GLY A 39 12.24 -8.01 -3.11
C GLY A 39 12.61 -6.53 -3.06
N LEU A 40 12.45 -5.90 -1.89
CA LEU A 40 12.75 -4.50 -1.63
C LEU A 40 13.87 -4.35 -0.60
N ASP A 41 14.57 -3.22 -0.69
CA ASP A 41 15.56 -2.83 0.31
C ASP A 41 14.90 -2.54 1.67
N GLN A 42 15.55 -2.97 2.76
CA GLN A 42 15.05 -2.79 4.12
C GLN A 42 14.99 -1.31 4.53
N SER A 43 15.98 -0.52 4.12
CA SER A 43 16.02 0.91 4.44
C SER A 43 14.90 1.63 3.70
N HIS A 44 14.67 1.27 2.43
CA HIS A 44 13.56 1.79 1.64
C HIS A 44 12.20 1.47 2.30
N TRP A 45 11.97 0.22 2.72
CA TRP A 45 10.77 -0.18 3.45
C TRP A 45 10.58 0.64 4.74
N ARG A 46 11.65 0.76 5.54
CA ARG A 46 11.64 1.52 6.80
C ARG A 46 11.30 3.00 6.59
N HIS A 47 11.85 3.60 5.53
CA HIS A 47 11.57 4.99 5.19
C HIS A 47 10.11 5.20 4.76
N ILE A 48 9.52 4.21 4.08
CA ILE A 48 8.10 4.21 3.74
C ILE A 48 7.23 4.17 5.00
N GLU A 49 7.46 3.21 5.92
CA GLU A 49 6.69 3.09 7.17
C GLU A 49 6.79 4.32 8.07
N ASN A 50 7.92 5.04 8.02
CA ASN A 50 8.12 6.26 8.78
C ASN A 50 7.56 7.53 8.08
N GLY A 51 6.91 7.39 6.93
CA GLY A 51 6.34 8.52 6.18
C GLY A 51 7.40 9.47 5.61
N ARG A 52 8.65 9.02 5.44
CA ARG A 52 9.73 9.88 4.93
C ARG A 52 9.53 10.27 3.46
N TYR A 53 8.80 9.44 2.71
CA TYR A 53 8.47 9.72 1.31
C TYR A 53 7.05 10.24 1.21
N LYS A 54 6.89 11.43 0.61
CA LYS A 54 5.59 12.01 0.26
C LYS A 54 4.85 11.23 -0.83
N SER A 55 5.58 10.48 -1.65
CA SER A 55 5.03 9.69 -2.76
C SER A 55 5.77 8.38 -2.87
N ILE A 56 5.04 7.27 -2.87
CA ILE A 56 5.57 5.93 -3.07
C ILE A 56 5.28 5.52 -4.51
N PRO A 57 6.28 5.06 -5.30
CA PRO A 57 6.02 4.56 -6.63
C PRO A 57 5.03 3.40 -6.60
N GLU A 58 4.07 3.39 -7.52
CA GLU A 58 3.03 2.36 -7.62
C GLU A 58 3.62 0.94 -7.61
N ARG A 59 4.67 0.69 -8.40
CA ARG A 59 5.36 -0.60 -8.45
C ARG A 59 5.95 -1.04 -7.11
N THR A 60 6.40 -0.08 -6.29
CA THR A 60 6.90 -0.38 -4.95
C THR A 60 5.74 -0.76 -4.04
N LEU A 61 4.65 0.01 -4.09
CA LEU A 61 3.46 -0.26 -3.30
C LEU A 61 2.85 -1.64 -3.66
N ASP A 62 2.71 -1.97 -4.94
CA ASP A 62 2.23 -3.28 -5.42
C ASP A 62 3.07 -4.44 -4.86
N LYS A 63 4.40 -4.32 -4.86
CA LYS A 63 5.29 -5.32 -4.27
C LYS A 63 5.07 -5.49 -2.76
N MET A 64 4.87 -4.37 -2.04
CA MET A 64 4.61 -4.40 -0.60
C MET A 64 3.27 -5.09 -0.31
N ILE A 65 2.22 -4.73 -1.05
CA ILE A 65 0.87 -5.29 -0.93
C ILE A 65 0.89 -6.80 -1.16
N LYS A 66 1.50 -7.25 -2.26
CA LYS A 66 1.67 -8.68 -2.57
C LYS A 66 2.45 -9.42 -1.50
N ALA A 67 3.50 -8.83 -0.96
CA ALA A 67 4.29 -9.43 0.11
C ALA A 67 3.49 -9.56 1.42
N LEU A 68 2.65 -8.58 1.72
CA LEU A 68 1.75 -8.59 2.87
C LEU A 68 0.50 -9.46 2.64
N GLY A 69 0.25 -9.92 1.41
CA GLY A 69 -0.96 -10.68 1.08
C GLY A 69 -2.24 -9.86 1.27
N LEU A 70 -2.12 -8.54 1.18
CA LEU A 70 -3.26 -7.63 1.21
C LEU A 70 -3.88 -7.59 -0.18
N ASP A 71 -5.20 -7.57 -0.24
CA ASP A 71 -5.93 -7.27 -1.47
C ASP A 71 -6.38 -5.82 -1.39
N LEU A 72 -5.47 -4.91 -1.76
CA LEU A 72 -5.74 -3.47 -1.77
C LEU A 72 -6.14 -3.09 -3.19
N GLU A 73 -7.42 -2.79 -3.38
CA GLU A 73 -7.93 -2.20 -4.61
C GLU A 73 -7.46 -0.74 -4.70
N ILE A 74 -6.35 -0.52 -5.39
CA ILE A 74 -5.85 0.84 -5.64
C ILE A 74 -6.67 1.45 -6.78
N SER A 75 -7.78 2.08 -6.44
CA SER A 75 -8.57 2.91 -7.34
C SER A 75 -7.92 4.29 -7.46
N TRP A 76 -7.08 4.49 -8.48
CA TRP A 76 -6.64 5.83 -8.85
C TRP A 76 -7.82 6.57 -9.48
N PRO A 77 -8.11 7.84 -9.10
CA PRO A 77 -8.94 8.68 -9.96
C PRO A 77 -8.21 8.75 -11.29
N SER A 78 -8.81 8.15 -12.32
CA SER A 78 -8.23 8.00 -13.66
C SER A 78 -7.52 9.28 -14.06
N HIS A 79 -6.20 9.22 -14.14
CA HIS A 79 -5.38 10.28 -14.70
C HIS A 79 -5.89 10.51 -16.13
N CYS A 80 -6.32 11.73 -16.42
CA CYS A 80 -6.72 12.12 -17.77
C CYS A 80 -5.58 11.76 -18.74
N SER A 81 -5.85 10.81 -19.62
CA SER A 81 -5.11 10.61 -20.86
C SER A 81 -5.35 11.85 -21.73
N CYS A 82 -4.48 12.86 -21.62
CA CYS A 82 -4.48 13.97 -22.56
C CYS A 82 -3.44 13.70 -23.66
N GLY A 83 -3.94 13.62 -24.90
CA GLY A 83 -3.27 14.07 -26.12
C GLY A 83 -2.23 13.13 -26.71
#